data_AF-A0A2G9TN80-F1
#
_entry.id   AF-A0A2G9TN80-F1
#
_cell.length_a   1.000
_cell.length_b   1.000
_cell.length_c   1.000
_cell.angle_alpha   90.00
_cell.angle_beta   90.00
_cell.angle_gamma   90.00
#
_symmetry.space_group_name_H-M   'P 1'
#
loop_
_entity.id
_entity.type
_entity.pdbx_description
1 polymer ?
#
loop_
_entity_poly.entity_id
_entity_poly.type
_entity_poly.pdbx_seq_one_letter_code
_entity_poly.pdbx_strand_id
1 'polypeptide(L)'
;YVGSPIQCWMPMEFKGGWEQYAEDYCFIQNTFFVPFHEEIPADDEDRSKTFRDLWNGREWLDSGVFPRVTMCDFKIRRLANTHKYTLVLTSFREKSTKTWLSGPSRTGEDTTDGFRHQHIMRRFTHTALRPDGILLLRFIEGHAGAIVARELTSKLFTDYLEQ
;
A
#
# COMPACT_ATOMS: atom_id res chain seq x y z
N TYR A 1 -17.00 -6.23 -2.09
CA TYR A 1 -15.85 -6.30 -3.00
C TYR A 1 -14.61 -6.57 -2.17
N VAL A 2 -13.77 -7.53 -2.58
CA VAL A 2 -12.63 -8.02 -1.80
C VAL A 2 -11.48 -7.02 -1.92
N GLY A 3 -11.23 -6.27 -0.84
CA GLY A 3 -10.03 -5.48 -0.58
C GLY A 3 -9.84 -4.22 -1.43
N SER A 4 -9.69 -3.06 -0.79
CA SER A 4 -9.24 -1.83 -1.45
C SER A 4 -7.73 -1.95 -1.77
N PRO A 5 -7.26 -1.50 -2.95
CA PRO A 5 -5.85 -1.59 -3.35
C PRO A 5 -4.91 -0.76 -2.46
N ILE A 6 -5.46 0.29 -1.83
CA ILE A 6 -4.80 1.11 -0.81
C ILE A 6 -5.75 1.29 0.37
N GLN A 7 -5.20 1.48 1.57
CA GLN A 7 -5.95 1.88 2.76
C GLN A 7 -5.37 3.20 3.26
N CYS A 8 -6.23 4.18 3.54
CA CYS A 8 -5.82 5.48 4.04
C CYS A 8 -6.28 5.70 5.50
N TRP A 9 -5.51 6.45 6.27
CA TRP A 9 -5.91 6.87 7.60
C TRP A 9 -6.88 8.05 7.50
N MET A 10 -8.15 7.80 7.76
CA MET A 10 -9.23 8.80 7.65
C MET A 10 -9.47 9.51 8.98
N PRO A 11 -9.64 10.85 8.98
CA PRO A 11 -10.08 11.58 10.17
C PRO A 11 -11.39 11.02 10.70
N MET A 12 -11.52 10.98 12.03
CA MET A 12 -12.65 10.36 12.73
C MET A 12 -14.03 10.95 12.39
N GLU A 13 -14.07 12.15 11.80
CA GLU A 13 -15.27 12.83 11.31
C GLU A 13 -15.90 12.10 10.11
N PHE A 14 -15.12 11.36 9.33
CA PHE A 14 -15.56 10.61 8.16
C PHE A 14 -15.52 9.11 8.48
N LYS A 15 -16.65 8.41 8.28
CA LYS A 15 -16.77 6.97 8.55
C LYS A 15 -17.55 6.26 7.44
N GLY A 16 -17.35 4.95 7.32
CA GLY A 16 -18.09 4.11 6.39
C GLY A 16 -17.75 4.42 4.93
N GLY A 17 -18.75 4.72 4.10
CA GLY A 17 -18.56 4.89 2.65
C GLY A 17 -17.57 5.99 2.24
N TRP A 18 -17.28 6.95 3.12
CA TRP A 18 -16.24 7.96 2.88
C TRP A 18 -14.83 7.37 2.83
N GLU A 19 -14.55 6.35 3.64
CA GLU A 19 -13.25 5.66 3.64
C GLU A 19 -13.02 5.00 2.28
N GLN A 20 -14.03 4.27 1.79
CA GLN A 20 -13.95 3.62 0.49
C GLN A 20 -13.82 4.63 -0.67
N TYR A 21 -14.58 5.73 -0.63
CA TYR A 21 -14.46 6.78 -1.64
C TYR A 21 -13.08 7.46 -1.63
N ALA A 22 -12.52 7.72 -0.44
CA ALA A 22 -11.19 8.30 -0.32
C ALA A 22 -10.10 7.35 -0.81
N GLU A 23 -10.25 6.05 -0.58
CA GLU A 23 -9.37 5.01 -1.11
C GLU A 23 -9.41 4.97 -2.64
N ASP A 24 -10.60 4.97 -3.24
CA ASP A 24 -10.76 4.99 -4.70
C ASP A 24 -10.23 6.30 -5.31
N TYR A 25 -10.50 7.44 -4.65
CA TYR A 25 -10.00 8.75 -5.07
C TYR A 25 -8.47 8.76 -5.07
N CYS A 26 -7.86 8.35 -3.96
CA CYS A 26 -6.41 8.34 -3.80
C CYS A 26 -5.71 7.28 -4.65
N PHE A 27 -6.44 6.26 -5.10
CA PHE A 27 -5.91 5.28 -6.04
C PHE A 27 -5.74 5.86 -7.45
N ILE A 28 -6.61 6.79 -7.84
CA ILE A 28 -6.63 7.40 -9.18
C ILE A 28 -5.84 8.71 -9.22
N GLN A 29 -5.80 9.45 -8.11
CA GLN A 29 -5.17 10.75 -8.03
C GLN A 29 -3.66 10.67 -7.75
N ASN A 30 -2.97 11.77 -8.03
CA ASN A 30 -1.54 11.87 -7.74
C ASN A 30 -1.28 11.74 -6.24
N THR A 31 -0.28 10.95 -5.91
CA THR A 31 0.19 10.72 -4.56
C THR A 31 1.65 11.15 -4.43
N PHE A 32 2.09 11.41 -3.19
CA PHE A 32 3.44 11.91 -2.95
C PHE A 32 4.07 11.25 -1.73
N PHE A 33 5.40 11.29 -1.70
CA PHE A 33 6.21 10.78 -0.60
C PHE A 33 6.78 11.94 0.20
N VAL A 34 6.68 11.84 1.52
CA VAL A 34 7.39 12.71 2.47
C VAL A 34 8.11 11.81 3.46
N PRO A 35 9.44 11.93 3.61
CA PRO A 35 10.19 11.28 4.68
C PRO A 35 9.66 11.65 6.07
N PHE A 36 9.68 10.72 7.03
CA PHE A 36 9.14 10.96 8.37
C PHE A 36 9.83 12.10 9.16
N HIS A 37 11.05 12.49 8.76
CA HIS A 37 11.82 13.55 9.41
C HIS A 37 11.69 14.90 8.69
N GLU A 38 10.85 14.98 7.66
CA GLU A 38 10.63 16.19 6.86
C GLU A 38 9.19 16.67 7.05
N GLU A 39 9.00 17.99 7.00
CA GLU A 39 7.67 18.57 7.06
C GLU A 39 6.92 18.38 5.74
N ILE A 40 5.60 18.25 5.82
CA ILE A 40 4.77 18.14 4.63
C ILE A 40 4.79 19.51 3.91
N PRO A 41 5.26 19.60 2.66
CA PRO A 41 5.36 20.88 1.95
C PRO A 41 3.98 21.53 1.83
N ALA A 42 3.88 22.84 2.09
CA ALA A 42 2.59 23.54 2.01
C ALA A 42 2.13 23.73 0.56
N ASP A 43 3.07 23.96 -0.35
CA ASP A 43 2.80 24.23 -1.77
C ASP A 43 2.54 22.96 -2.58
N ASP A 44 1.60 23.05 -3.52
CA ASP A 44 1.20 21.91 -4.35
C ASP A 44 2.27 21.56 -5.40
N GLU A 45 3.06 22.55 -5.83
CA GLU A 45 4.15 22.33 -6.76
C GLU A 45 5.22 21.42 -6.14
N ASP A 46 5.63 21.67 -4.91
CA ASP A 46 6.60 20.86 -4.18
C ASP A 46 6.09 19.44 -3.88
N ARG A 47 4.79 19.26 -3.65
CA ARG A 47 4.17 17.92 -3.54
C ARG A 47 4.24 17.13 -4.86
N SER A 48 4.33 17.80 -6.01
CA SER A 48 4.50 17.19 -7.35
C SER A 48 5.98 16.97 -7.74
N LYS A 49 6.92 17.21 -6.82
CA LYS A 49 8.36 16.99 -7.05
C LYS A 49 8.66 15.58 -7.56
N THR A 50 7.94 14.57 -7.05
CA THR A 50 7.98 13.17 -7.53
C THR A 50 7.75 13.06 -9.04
N PHE A 51 6.69 13.67 -9.57
CA PHE A 51 6.38 13.64 -11.00
C PHE A 51 7.41 14.41 -11.82
N ARG A 52 7.87 15.57 -11.30
CA ARG A 52 8.90 16.38 -11.95
C ARG A 52 10.26 15.68 -11.99
N ASP A 53 10.64 14.98 -10.94
CA ASP A 53 11.88 14.22 -10.88
C ASP A 53 11.87 13.08 -11.90
N LEU A 54 10.74 12.38 -12.05
CA LEU A 54 10.56 11.36 -13.10
C LEU A 54 10.61 11.97 -14.51
N TRP A 55 9.95 13.11 -14.73
CA TRP A 55 9.96 13.80 -16.03
C TRP A 55 11.37 14.29 -16.41
N ASN A 56 12.16 14.68 -15.42
CA ASN A 56 13.55 15.11 -15.59
C ASN A 56 14.55 13.94 -15.68
N GLY A 57 14.07 12.70 -15.76
CA GLY A 57 14.90 11.51 -15.94
C GLY A 57 15.68 11.09 -14.70
N ARG A 58 15.32 11.56 -13.50
CA ARG A 58 15.85 10.98 -12.27
C ARG A 58 15.25 9.59 -12.09
N GLU A 59 16.12 8.59 -11.97
CA GLU A 59 15.68 7.21 -11.78
C GLU A 59 14.86 7.06 -10.49
N TRP A 60 13.93 6.11 -10.49
CA TRP A 60 13.09 5.79 -9.33
C TRP A 60 13.92 5.35 -8.11
N LEU A 61 15.08 4.72 -8.35
CA LEU A 61 16.02 4.28 -7.32
C LEU A 61 16.65 5.45 -6.57
N ASP A 62 16.90 6.57 -7.26
CA ASP A 62 17.57 7.76 -6.73
C ASP A 62 16.57 8.78 -6.16
N SER A 63 15.40 8.89 -6.80
CA SER A 63 14.35 9.83 -6.44
C SER A 63 13.45 9.35 -5.27
N GLY A 64 13.43 8.04 -4.97
CA GLY A 64 12.64 7.48 -3.86
C GLY A 64 11.12 7.56 -4.06
N VAL A 65 10.68 7.93 -5.28
CA VAL A 65 9.31 8.25 -5.69
C VAL A 65 8.40 7.03 -5.70
N PHE A 66 8.96 5.86 -5.95
CA PHE A 66 8.26 4.60 -5.99
C PHE A 66 9.02 3.59 -5.12
N PRO A 67 8.38 2.89 -4.16
CA PRO A 67 6.96 2.89 -3.76
C PRO A 67 6.73 3.42 -2.34
N ARG A 68 7.43 4.48 -1.94
CA ARG A 68 7.24 5.08 -0.62
C ARG A 68 6.07 6.05 -0.63
N VAL A 69 5.03 5.84 -1.42
CA VAL A 69 3.84 6.69 -1.37
C VAL A 69 3.26 6.64 0.04
N THR A 70 3.35 7.76 0.76
CA THR A 70 2.87 7.88 2.14
C THR A 70 1.67 8.80 2.24
N MET A 71 1.43 9.68 1.26
CA MET A 71 0.44 10.75 1.36
C MET A 71 -0.39 10.93 0.08
N CYS A 72 -1.65 11.30 0.25
CA CYS A 72 -2.59 11.68 -0.81
C CYS A 72 -3.41 12.90 -0.39
N ASP A 73 -3.60 13.87 -1.28
CA ASP A 73 -4.44 15.04 -1.01
C ASP A 73 -5.90 14.81 -1.45
N PHE A 74 -6.77 14.53 -0.48
CA PHE A 74 -8.20 14.33 -0.67
C PHE A 74 -8.97 15.65 -0.58
N LYS A 75 -9.73 16.00 -1.63
CA LYS A 75 -10.42 17.29 -1.74
C LYS A 75 -11.94 17.11 -1.69
N ILE A 76 -12.61 17.73 -0.70
CA ILE A 76 -14.07 17.70 -0.53
C ILE A 76 -14.64 19.09 -0.79
N ARG A 77 -15.65 19.19 -1.65
CA ARG A 77 -16.36 20.46 -1.91
C ARG A 77 -17.57 20.60 -0.99
N ARG A 78 -17.65 21.71 -0.27
CA ARG A 78 -18.84 22.20 0.46
C ARG A 78 -19.31 23.52 -0.17
N LEU A 79 -20.51 24.00 0.16
CA LEU A 79 -21.05 25.24 -0.41
C LEU A 79 -20.03 26.39 -0.25
N ALA A 80 -19.60 26.94 -1.39
CA ALA A 80 -18.58 27.99 -1.55
C ALA A 80 -17.12 27.66 -1.17
N ASN A 81 -16.81 26.49 -0.60
CA ASN A 81 -15.45 26.18 -0.10
C ASN A 81 -14.99 24.76 -0.47
N THR A 82 -13.71 24.61 -0.84
CA THR A 82 -13.07 23.30 -1.01
C THR A 82 -12.12 23.03 0.15
N HIS A 83 -12.36 21.96 0.88
CA HIS A 83 -11.49 21.50 1.97
C HIS A 83 -10.50 20.46 1.44
N LYS A 84 -9.22 20.60 1.78
CA LYS A 84 -8.16 19.67 1.43
C LYS A 84 -7.69 18.92 2.69
N TYR A 85 -7.64 17.60 2.61
CA TYR A 85 -7.18 16.71 3.66
C TYR A 85 -6.01 15.87 3.12
N THR A 86 -4.84 15.92 3.77
CA THR A 86 -3.72 15.05 3.42
C THR A 86 -3.87 13.73 4.20
N LEU A 87 -4.19 12.67 3.47
CA LEU A 87 -4.41 11.33 4.02
C LEU A 87 -3.12 10.53 3.97
N VAL A 88 -2.81 9.85 5.08
CA VAL A 88 -1.67 8.96 5.16
C VAL A 88 -2.05 7.59 4.62
N LEU A 89 -1.30 7.06 3.67
CA LEU A 89 -1.47 5.67 3.23
C LEU A 89 -0.93 4.73 4.29
N THR A 90 -1.85 4.02 4.93
CA THR A 90 -1.50 2.94 5.84
C THR A 90 -1.09 1.74 5.00
N SER A 91 0.21 1.51 4.93
CA SER A 91 0.78 0.33 4.28
C SER A 91 0.37 -0.94 5.06
N PHE A 92 -0.80 -1.53 4.74
CA PHE A 92 -1.24 -2.83 5.27
C PHE A 92 -0.57 -4.02 4.56
N ARG A 93 0.75 -3.92 4.38
CA ARG A 93 1.58 -4.90 3.67
C ARG A 93 1.53 -6.27 4.33
N GLU A 94 1.86 -6.33 5.62
CA GLU A 94 1.89 -7.60 6.37
C GLU A 94 0.52 -8.28 6.43
N LYS A 95 -0.57 -7.49 6.51
CA LYS A 95 -1.94 -8.02 6.50
C LYS A 95 -2.30 -8.64 5.15
N SER A 96 -1.91 -7.99 4.04
CA SER A 96 -2.15 -8.47 2.68
C SER A 96 -1.43 -9.79 2.42
N THR A 97 -0.13 -9.81 2.69
CA THR A 97 0.70 -11.02 2.55
C THR A 97 0.20 -12.15 3.43
N LYS A 98 -0.21 -11.83 4.67
CA LYS A 98 -0.84 -12.81 5.56
C LYS A 98 -2.13 -13.37 4.97
N THR A 99 -3.00 -12.55 4.38
CA THR A 99 -4.26 -13.01 3.76
C THR A 99 -4.01 -13.93 2.57
N TRP A 100 -3.03 -13.63 1.71
CA TRP A 100 -2.72 -14.49 0.56
C TRP A 100 -2.05 -15.80 0.97
N LEU A 101 -1.17 -15.77 1.97
CA LEU A 101 -0.49 -16.97 2.46
C LEU A 101 -1.36 -17.78 3.45
N SER A 102 -2.34 -17.16 4.10
CA SER A 102 -3.29 -17.87 4.95
C SER A 102 -4.23 -18.69 4.06
N GLY A 103 -3.90 -19.95 3.88
CA GLY A 103 -4.81 -20.91 3.29
C GLY A 103 -6.01 -21.24 4.18
N PRO A 104 -7.01 -22.00 3.67
CA PRO A 104 -7.97 -22.63 4.56
C PRO A 104 -7.15 -23.48 5.54
N SER A 105 -7.23 -23.14 6.82
CA SER A 105 -6.45 -23.75 7.89
C SER A 105 -6.50 -25.27 7.78
N ARG A 106 -5.35 -25.92 7.55
CA ARG A 106 -5.22 -27.32 7.96
C ARG A 106 -5.07 -27.28 9.47
N THR A 107 -5.97 -28.00 10.12
CA THR A 107 -6.09 -28.17 11.56
C THR A 107 -4.75 -28.58 12.20
N GLY A 108 -4.28 -27.79 13.16
CA GLY A 108 -3.19 -28.13 14.08
C GLY A 108 -1.84 -27.49 13.72
N GLU A 109 -1.56 -26.29 14.23
CA GLU A 109 -0.24 -25.66 14.10
C GLU A 109 0.24 -25.22 15.49
N ASP A 110 1.37 -25.79 15.93
CA ASP A 110 1.99 -25.56 17.23
C ASP A 110 2.44 -24.10 17.40
N THR A 111 2.27 -23.57 18.62
CA THR A 111 2.43 -22.13 18.96
C THR A 111 3.85 -21.57 18.74
N THR A 112 4.87 -22.43 18.73
CA THR A 112 6.27 -22.04 18.47
C THR A 112 6.60 -21.91 16.98
N ASP A 113 5.90 -22.64 16.12
CA ASP A 113 6.06 -22.57 14.66
C ASP A 113 5.41 -21.29 14.10
N GLY A 114 4.27 -20.89 14.66
CA GLY A 114 3.58 -19.65 14.30
C GLY A 114 4.43 -18.38 14.48
N PHE A 115 5.31 -18.34 15.48
CA PHE A 115 6.20 -17.18 15.72
C PHE A 115 7.31 -17.06 14.66
N ARG A 116 7.90 -18.19 14.26
CA ARG A 116 8.92 -18.24 13.19
C ARG A 116 8.27 -17.91 11.85
N HIS A 117 7.08 -18.44 11.59
CA HIS A 117 6.32 -18.15 10.39
C HIS A 117 6.02 -16.65 10.25
N GLN A 118 5.60 -16.00 11.34
CA GLN A 118 5.29 -14.57 11.32
C GLN A 118 6.54 -13.69 11.10
N HIS A 119 7.68 -14.04 11.68
CA HIS A 119 8.94 -13.32 11.46
C HIS A 119 9.45 -13.45 10.01
N ILE A 120 9.40 -14.66 9.44
CA ILE A 120 9.82 -14.92 8.05
C ILE A 120 8.88 -14.23 7.07
N MET A 121 7.56 -14.30 7.29
CA MET A 121 6.57 -13.58 6.49
C MET A 121 6.81 -12.08 6.53
N ARG A 122 7.08 -11.51 7.70
CA ARG A 122 7.42 -10.08 7.83
C ARG A 122 8.65 -9.72 7.02
N ARG A 123 9.71 -10.53 7.08
CA ARG A 123 10.91 -10.31 6.28
C ARG A 123 10.61 -10.39 4.79
N PHE A 124 9.96 -11.45 4.32
CA PHE A 124 9.51 -11.60 2.92
C PHE A 124 8.72 -10.37 2.44
N THR A 125 7.75 -9.92 3.24
CA THR A 125 6.91 -8.74 2.96
C THR A 125 7.75 -7.47 2.78
N HIS A 126 8.70 -7.20 3.67
CA HIS A 126 9.45 -5.93 3.67
C HIS A 126 10.71 -5.94 2.81
N THR A 127 11.38 -7.09 2.65
CA THR A 127 12.67 -7.18 1.95
C THR A 127 12.57 -7.77 0.55
N ALA A 128 11.73 -8.79 0.35
CA ALA A 128 11.62 -9.47 -0.94
C ALA A 128 10.52 -8.84 -1.81
N LEU A 129 9.27 -8.90 -1.34
CA LEU A 129 8.12 -8.31 -2.03
C LEU A 129 8.22 -6.80 -2.10
N ARG A 130 8.63 -6.18 -0.98
CA ARG A 130 8.66 -4.73 -0.82
C ARG A 130 7.24 -4.14 -1.06
N PRO A 131 7.08 -2.82 -1.02
CA PRO A 131 5.76 -2.24 -1.24
C PRO A 131 5.27 -2.41 -2.68
N ASP A 132 6.21 -2.44 -3.64
CA ASP A 132 5.96 -2.62 -5.07
C ASP A 132 5.26 -3.94 -5.36
N GLY A 133 5.84 -5.04 -4.87
CA GLY A 133 5.32 -6.38 -5.12
C GLY A 133 3.95 -6.56 -4.48
N ILE A 134 3.71 -5.95 -3.32
CA ILE A 134 2.39 -6.00 -2.66
C ILE A 134 1.36 -5.19 -3.43
N LEU A 135 1.70 -4.01 -3.94
CA LEU A 135 0.79 -3.22 -4.76
C LEU A 135 0.44 -3.95 -6.06
N LEU A 136 1.44 -4.55 -6.73
CA LEU A 136 1.23 -5.33 -7.95
C LEU A 136 0.34 -6.55 -7.69
N LEU A 137 0.57 -7.28 -6.59
CA LEU A 137 -0.26 -8.42 -6.23
C LEU A 137 -1.70 -8.00 -5.88
N ARG A 138 -1.91 -6.85 -5.23
CA ARG A 138 -3.24 -6.27 -5.00
C ARG A 138 -3.94 -5.89 -6.30
N PHE A 139 -3.20 -5.33 -7.25
CA PHE A 139 -3.73 -5.00 -8.57
C PHE A 139 -4.17 -6.27 -9.32
N ILE A 140 -3.34 -7.32 -9.29
CA ILE A 140 -3.66 -8.62 -9.87
C ILE A 140 -4.87 -9.24 -9.15
N GLU A 141 -4.94 -9.18 -7.82
CA GLU A 141 -6.11 -9.65 -7.06
C GLU A 141 -7.40 -8.96 -7.51
N GLY A 142 -7.36 -7.65 -7.73
CA GLY A 142 -8.52 -6.87 -8.17
C GLY A 142 -9.02 -7.20 -9.58
N HIS A 143 -8.14 -7.65 -10.48
CA HIS A 143 -8.47 -7.88 -11.90
C HIS A 143 -8.55 -9.37 -12.29
N ALA A 144 -7.66 -10.20 -11.74
CA ALA A 144 -7.56 -11.63 -11.99
C ALA A 144 -8.13 -12.48 -10.85
N GLY A 145 -8.49 -11.86 -9.72
CA GLY A 145 -9.10 -12.51 -8.56
C GLY A 145 -8.11 -12.98 -7.50
N ALA A 146 -8.64 -13.21 -6.29
CA ALA A 146 -7.84 -13.57 -5.11
C ALA A 146 -7.12 -14.92 -5.22
N ILE A 147 -7.63 -15.87 -6.02
CA ILE A 147 -6.98 -17.17 -6.23
C ILE A 147 -5.63 -16.99 -6.95
N VAL A 148 -5.63 -16.20 -8.03
CA VAL A 148 -4.43 -15.93 -8.83
C VAL A 148 -3.37 -15.21 -7.99
N ALA A 149 -3.77 -14.15 -7.26
CA ALA A 149 -2.84 -13.43 -6.39
C ALA A 149 -2.25 -14.34 -5.30
N ARG A 150 -3.04 -15.26 -4.75
CA ARG A 150 -2.58 -16.23 -3.77
C ARG A 150 -1.59 -17.24 -4.34
N GLU A 151 -1.86 -17.80 -5.52
CA GLU A 151 -0.94 -18.75 -6.16
C GLU A 151 0.41 -18.10 -6.46
N LEU A 152 0.39 -16.87 -7.00
CA LEU A 152 1.60 -16.08 -7.24
C LEU A 152 2.35 -15.79 -5.95
N THR A 153 1.67 -15.32 -4.91
CA THR A 153 2.30 -15.01 -3.62
C THR A 153 2.90 -16.26 -2.99
N SER A 154 2.21 -17.40 -3.06
CA SER A 154 2.72 -18.67 -2.54
C SER A 154 3.97 -19.12 -3.28
N LYS A 155 3.99 -19.02 -4.62
CA LYS A 155 5.16 -19.40 -5.41
C LYS A 155 6.37 -18.49 -5.11
N LEU A 156 6.14 -17.18 -5.05
CA LEU A 156 7.18 -16.20 -4.69
C LEU A 156 7.73 -16.44 -3.26
N PHE A 157 6.87 -16.85 -2.33
CA PHE A 157 7.28 -17.17 -0.97
C PHE A 157 8.14 -18.43 -0.92
N THR A 158 7.77 -19.49 -1.67
CA THR A 158 8.59 -20.70 -1.80
C THR A 158 9.95 -20.39 -2.41
N ASP A 159 9.98 -19.64 -3.51
CA ASP A 159 11.25 -19.26 -4.18
C ASP A 159 12.15 -18.42 -3.25
N TYR A 160 11.58 -17.59 -2.38
CA TYR A 160 12.31 -16.83 -1.36
C TYR A 160 12.89 -17.71 -0.24
N LEU A 161 12.24 -18.82 0.10
CA LEU A 161 12.76 -19.78 1.09
C LEU A 161 13.89 -20.66 0.53
N GLU A 162 13.95 -20.82 -0.79
CA GLU A 162 14.97 -21.61 -1.50
C GLU A 162 16.26 -20.82 -1.80
N GLN A 163 16.26 -19.50 -1.59
CA GLN A 163 17.43 -18.60 -1.74
C GLN A 163 18.21 -18.45 -0.43
#